data_AF-A0A9P7PWF6-F1
#
_entry.id   AF-A0A9P7PWF6-F1
#
_cell.length_a   1.000
_cell.length_b   1.000
_cell.length_c   1.000
_cell.angle_alpha   90.00
_cell.angle_beta   90.00
_cell.angle_gamma   90.00
#
_symmetry.space_group_name_H-M   'P 1'
#
loop_
_entity.id
_entity.type
_entity.pdbx_description
1 polymer ?
#
loop_
_entity_poly.entity_id
_entity_poly.type
_entity_poly.pdbx_seq_one_letter_code
_entity_poly.pdbx_strand_id
1 'polypeptide(L)'
;MPAPDNHPQTIDSFYGSGDVRSWLKKLPLSCRRVNGNQVVSLSDLIQVMDRALTGDAAMFVEKNALLGQIVDQADDLTATVENLVLFESTLQDHFDIKAVVEVARLAHDGLFRNVVQGDGESLDAYHGRFLSIYLGRGGSDKPVTLGSTWPTSAYTIGSLERQ
;
A
#
# COMPACT_ATOMS: atom_id res chain seq x y z
N MET A 1 -4.79 44.01 17.45
CA MET A 1 -4.03 42.74 17.52
C MET A 1 -5.04 41.61 17.39
N PRO A 2 -5.17 40.92 16.24
CA PRO A 2 -5.94 39.70 16.19
C PRO A 2 -5.14 38.58 16.86
N ALA A 3 -5.80 37.76 17.67
CA ALA A 3 -5.22 36.56 18.26
C ALA A 3 -4.77 35.60 17.14
N PRO A 4 -3.69 34.82 17.32
CA PRO A 4 -3.38 33.77 16.37
C PRO A 4 -4.56 32.78 16.36
N ASP A 5 -5.11 32.55 15.16
CA ASP A 5 -6.02 31.46 14.88
C ASP A 5 -5.28 30.14 15.17
N ASN A 6 -5.32 29.72 16.42
CA ASN A 6 -4.95 28.37 16.82
C ASN A 6 -6.05 27.46 16.29
N HIS A 7 -5.99 27.11 14.99
CA HIS A 7 -6.71 25.95 14.50
C HIS A 7 -6.37 24.78 15.43
N PRO A 8 -7.37 24.05 15.97
CA PRO A 8 -7.10 22.86 16.74
C PRO A 8 -6.30 21.93 15.82
N GLN A 9 -5.04 21.68 16.19
CA GLN A 9 -4.21 20.75 15.45
C GLN A 9 -4.81 19.37 15.68
N THR A 10 -5.49 18.85 14.68
CA THR A 10 -6.09 17.52 14.70
C THR A 10 -5.16 16.55 13.99
N ILE A 11 -5.07 15.33 14.53
CA ILE A 11 -4.38 14.24 13.86
C ILE A 11 -5.24 13.77 12.68
N ASP A 12 -4.62 13.60 11.51
CA ASP A 12 -5.31 13.14 10.31
C ASP A 12 -5.84 11.72 10.52
N SER A 13 -7.13 11.51 10.29
CA SER A 13 -7.75 10.18 10.36
C SER A 13 -7.42 9.31 9.14
N PHE A 14 -7.33 8.00 9.34
CA PHE A 14 -7.17 7.02 8.25
C PHE A 14 -8.39 6.10 8.16
N TYR A 15 -9.02 6.09 6.99
CA TYR A 15 -10.26 5.32 6.76
C TYR A 15 -10.00 3.87 6.31
N GLY A 16 -8.78 3.53 5.89
CA GLY A 16 -8.47 2.23 5.27
C GLY A 16 -8.44 2.26 3.73
N SER A 17 -8.38 3.46 3.14
CA SER A 17 -8.11 3.69 1.73
C SER A 17 -7.07 4.81 1.58
N GLY A 18 -6.18 4.69 0.59
CA GLY A 18 -5.05 5.61 0.38
C GLY A 18 -3.70 5.04 0.83
N ASP A 19 -2.68 5.89 0.81
CA ASP A 19 -1.29 5.51 1.12
C ASP A 19 -1.05 5.49 2.63
N VAL A 20 -1.20 4.30 3.23
CA VAL A 20 -0.98 4.03 4.65
C VAL A 20 0.45 4.36 5.08
N ARG A 21 1.46 4.19 4.21
CA ARG A 21 2.86 4.51 4.53
C ARG A 21 3.06 6.01 4.67
N SER A 22 2.47 6.79 3.76
CA SER A 22 2.50 8.25 3.84
C SER A 22 1.78 8.77 5.07
N TRP A 23 0.67 8.14 5.46
CA TRP A 23 -0.04 8.47 6.69
C TRP A 23 0.79 8.17 7.93
N LEU A 24 1.34 6.95 8.05
CA LEU A 24 2.21 6.55 9.18
C LEU A 24 3.43 7.45 9.33
N LYS A 25 4.06 7.89 8.24
CA LYS A 25 5.20 8.81 8.30
C LYS A 25 4.84 10.19 8.84
N LYS A 26 3.62 10.67 8.59
CA LYS A 26 3.16 12.00 9.03
C LYS A 26 2.69 11.97 10.48
N LEU A 27 2.15 10.85 10.94
CA LEU A 27 1.49 10.73 12.23
C LEU A 27 2.38 11.11 13.43
N PRO A 28 3.63 10.62 13.58
CA PRO A 28 4.51 11.03 14.69
C PRO A 28 4.78 12.54 14.73
N LEU A 29 4.88 13.18 13.56
CA LEU A 29 5.07 14.64 13.46
C LEU A 29 3.81 15.38 13.90
N SER A 30 2.63 14.89 13.49
CA SER A 30 1.35 15.44 13.92
C SER A 30 1.17 15.27 15.43
N CYS A 31 1.44 14.09 16.00
CA CYS A 31 1.35 13.85 17.45
C CYS A 31 2.24 14.80 18.24
N ARG A 32 3.49 15.02 17.80
CA ARG A 32 4.39 15.99 18.44
C ARG A 32 3.80 17.39 18.42
N ARG A 33 3.28 17.84 17.28
CA ARG A 33 2.71 19.18 17.15
C ARG A 33 1.53 19.39 18.11
N VAL A 34 0.62 18.42 18.19
CA VAL A 34 -0.52 18.44 19.12
C VAL A 34 -0.06 18.38 20.57
N ASN A 35 1.00 17.64 20.87
CA ASN A 35 1.57 17.51 22.22
C ASN A 35 2.61 18.62 22.55
N GLY A 36 2.50 19.81 21.95
CA GLY A 36 3.38 20.93 22.27
C GLY A 36 4.87 20.68 21.97
N ASN A 37 5.16 19.90 20.93
CA ASN A 37 6.48 19.41 20.52
C ASN A 37 7.20 18.50 21.54
N GLN A 38 6.48 17.95 22.52
CA GLN A 38 7.05 16.97 23.43
C GLN A 38 7.16 15.58 22.80
N VAL A 39 8.09 14.78 23.32
CA VAL A 39 8.21 13.37 22.93
C VAL A 39 7.00 12.61 23.45
N VAL A 40 6.34 11.87 22.56
CA VAL A 40 5.16 11.06 22.85
C VAL A 40 5.63 9.65 23.23
N SER A 41 5.02 9.05 24.25
CA SER A 41 5.35 7.68 24.64
C SER A 41 4.88 6.66 23.58
N LEU A 42 5.39 5.43 23.62
CA LEU A 42 4.98 4.38 22.69
C LEU A 42 3.50 4.04 22.85
N SER A 43 3.04 3.94 24.11
CA SER A 43 1.65 3.70 24.45
C SER A 43 0.74 4.81 23.93
N ASP A 44 1.10 6.07 24.17
CA ASP A 44 0.33 7.22 23.66
C ASP A 44 0.29 7.24 22.12
N LEU A 45 1.40 6.87 21.48
CA LEU A 45 1.48 6.82 20.02
C LEU A 45 0.54 5.75 19.45
N ILE A 46 0.53 4.54 20.02
CA ILE A 46 -0.37 3.46 19.60
C ILE A 46 -1.83 3.83 19.84
N GLN A 47 -2.16 4.42 20.99
CA GLN A 47 -3.52 4.89 21.28
C GLN A 47 -3.98 5.97 20.30
N VAL A 48 -3.08 6.89 19.96
CA VAL A 48 -3.38 7.93 18.97
C VAL A 48 -3.58 7.31 17.59
N MET A 49 -2.75 6.34 17.20
CA MET A 49 -2.94 5.62 15.95
C MET A 49 -4.31 4.95 15.91
N ASP A 50 -4.65 4.17 16.92
CA ASP A 50 -5.94 3.47 17.04
C ASP A 50 -7.13 4.44 16.93
N ARG A 51 -7.12 5.54 17.70
CA ARG A 51 -8.16 6.58 17.65
C ARG A 51 -8.24 7.31 16.32
N ALA A 52 -7.13 7.40 15.59
CA ALA A 52 -7.10 8.02 14.27
C ALA A 52 -7.58 7.05 13.17
N LEU A 53 -7.71 5.75 13.45
CA LEU A 53 -8.34 4.81 12.54
C LEU A 53 -9.86 5.00 12.55
N THR A 54 -10.44 4.98 11.36
CA THR A 54 -11.88 5.10 11.14
C THR A 54 -12.33 4.12 10.07
N GLY A 55 -13.63 3.87 9.96
CA GLY A 55 -14.20 3.04 8.88
C GLY A 55 -13.59 1.65 8.79
N ASP A 56 -13.10 1.29 7.60
CA ASP A 56 -12.51 -0.02 7.32
C ASP A 56 -11.24 -0.28 8.15
N ALA A 57 -10.46 0.76 8.44
CA ALA A 57 -9.25 0.62 9.24
C ALA A 57 -9.55 0.30 10.71
N ALA A 58 -10.55 0.99 11.30
CA ALA A 58 -10.99 0.69 12.66
C ALA A 58 -11.56 -0.73 12.75
N MET A 59 -12.42 -1.12 11.80
CA MET A 59 -12.98 -2.48 11.75
C MET A 59 -11.91 -3.56 11.59
N PHE A 60 -10.82 -3.28 10.87
CA PHE A 60 -9.72 -4.23 10.71
C PHE A 60 -9.00 -4.48 12.04
N VAL A 61 -8.70 -3.42 12.79
CA VAL A 61 -8.06 -3.53 14.11
C VAL A 61 -8.96 -4.27 15.10
N GLU A 62 -10.25 -3.90 15.17
CA GLU A 62 -11.23 -4.56 16.05
C GLU A 62 -11.33 -6.08 15.81
N LYS A 63 -11.25 -6.50 14.55
CA LYS A 63 -11.34 -7.93 14.17
C LYS A 63 -10.02 -8.68 14.31
N ASN A 64 -8.91 -7.98 14.52
CA ASN A 64 -7.59 -8.58 14.61
C ASN A 64 -7.17 -8.72 16.07
N ALA A 65 -7.23 -9.95 16.60
CA ALA A 65 -6.92 -10.24 18.00
C ALA A 65 -5.52 -9.78 18.43
N LEU A 66 -4.53 -9.81 17.53
CA LEU A 66 -3.17 -9.36 17.81
C LEU A 66 -3.11 -7.84 17.96
N LEU A 67 -3.79 -7.10 17.07
CA LEU A 67 -3.82 -5.64 17.14
C LEU A 67 -4.65 -5.17 18.34
N GLY A 68 -5.76 -5.85 18.64
CA GLY A 68 -6.53 -5.63 19.85
C GLY A 68 -5.67 -5.79 21.12
N GLN A 69 -4.91 -6.89 21.23
CA GLN A 69 -4.00 -7.10 22.35
C GLN A 69 -2.94 -5.99 22.47
N ILE A 70 -2.39 -5.51 21.35
CA ILE A 70 -1.43 -4.40 21.36
C ILE A 70 -2.08 -3.10 21.85
N VAL A 71 -3.32 -2.82 21.45
CA VAL A 71 -4.09 -1.66 21.93
C VAL A 71 -4.35 -1.78 23.43
N ASP A 72 -4.78 -2.95 23.90
CA ASP A 72 -4.98 -3.19 25.35
C ASP A 72 -3.68 -2.96 26.13
N GLN A 73 -2.53 -3.44 25.61
CA GLN A 73 -1.22 -3.20 26.23
C GLN A 73 -0.84 -1.71 26.22
N ALA A 74 -1.24 -0.96 25.20
CA ALA A 74 -1.05 0.49 25.16
C ALA A 74 -1.96 1.23 26.14
N ASP A 75 -3.18 0.73 26.37
CA ASP A 75 -4.08 1.24 27.42
C ASP A 75 -3.55 0.99 28.83
N ASP A 76 -2.88 -0.14 29.05
CA ASP A 76 -2.20 -0.43 30.30
C ASP A 76 -0.82 0.25 30.44
N LEU A 77 -0.43 1.10 29.48
CA LEU A 77 0.88 1.76 29.41
C LEU A 77 2.08 0.79 29.36
N THR A 78 1.86 -0.44 28.92
CA THR A 78 2.87 -1.51 28.82
C THR A 78 3.37 -1.76 27.40
N ALA A 79 2.98 -0.92 26.44
CA ALA A 79 3.37 -1.10 25.05
C ALA A 79 4.89 -1.01 24.85
N THR A 80 5.42 -1.97 24.09
CA THR A 80 6.83 -2.06 23.75
C THR A 80 7.12 -1.49 22.35
N VAL A 81 8.40 -1.37 22.02
CA VAL A 81 8.81 -1.01 20.64
C VAL A 81 8.36 -2.07 19.64
N GLU A 82 8.40 -3.35 20.04
CA GLU A 82 7.94 -4.47 19.21
C GLU A 82 6.45 -4.37 18.90
N ASN A 83 5.64 -3.97 19.87
CA ASN A 83 4.20 -3.75 19.68
C ASN A 83 3.95 -2.66 18.64
N LEU A 84 4.66 -1.52 18.72
CA LEU A 84 4.52 -0.45 17.75
C LEU A 84 4.91 -0.91 16.35
N VAL A 85 6.06 -1.59 16.21
CA VAL A 85 6.53 -2.11 14.92
C VAL A 85 5.53 -3.11 14.33
N LEU A 86 4.98 -4.01 15.15
CA LEU A 86 4.03 -5.01 14.73
C LEU A 86 2.68 -4.40 14.33
N PHE A 87 2.25 -3.36 15.05
CA PHE A 87 1.04 -2.61 14.73
C PHE A 87 1.18 -1.89 13.39
N GLU A 88 2.31 -1.18 13.17
CA GLU A 88 2.60 -0.49 11.91
C GLU A 88 2.73 -1.45 10.73
N SER A 89 3.49 -2.54 10.88
CA SER A 89 3.72 -3.50 9.79
C SER A 89 2.43 -4.22 9.38
N THR A 90 1.60 -4.62 10.35
CA THR A 90 0.33 -5.29 10.07
C THR A 90 -0.65 -4.37 9.33
N LEU A 91 -0.70 -3.08 9.68
CA LEU A 91 -1.49 -2.08 8.95
C LEU A 91 -0.96 -1.89 7.52
N GLN A 92 0.36 -1.77 7.36
CA GLN A 92 0.98 -1.65 6.04
C GLN A 92 0.67 -2.86 5.17
N ASP A 93 0.89 -4.07 5.68
CA ASP A 93 0.67 -5.31 4.92
C ASP A 93 -0.79 -5.42 4.48
N HIS A 94 -1.76 -5.15 5.37
CA HIS A 94 -3.17 -5.25 5.03
C HIS A 94 -3.59 -4.21 3.97
N PHE A 95 -3.24 -2.93 4.19
CA PHE A 95 -3.73 -1.84 3.35
C PHE A 95 -2.91 -1.63 2.07
N ASP A 96 -1.62 -1.96 2.04
CA ASP A 96 -0.84 -1.99 0.79
C ASP A 96 -1.34 -3.12 -0.12
N ILE A 97 -1.57 -4.32 0.43
CA ILE A 97 -2.12 -5.44 -0.36
C ILE A 97 -3.52 -5.08 -0.87
N LYS A 98 -4.39 -4.51 -0.03
CA LYS A 98 -5.72 -4.07 -0.45
C LYS A 98 -5.65 -3.02 -1.57
N ALA A 99 -4.74 -2.06 -1.47
CA ALA A 99 -4.52 -1.07 -2.53
C ALA A 99 -4.05 -1.71 -3.84
N VAL A 100 -3.11 -2.65 -3.79
CA VAL A 100 -2.63 -3.39 -4.97
C VAL A 100 -3.75 -4.24 -5.59
N VAL A 101 -4.55 -4.93 -4.77
CA VAL A 101 -5.66 -5.76 -5.23
C VAL A 101 -6.78 -4.90 -5.83
N GLU A 102 -7.13 -3.78 -5.23
CA GLU A 102 -8.12 -2.86 -5.80
C GLU A 102 -7.61 -2.24 -7.12
N VAL A 103 -6.33 -1.87 -7.19
CA VAL A 103 -5.72 -1.40 -8.46
C VAL A 103 -5.75 -2.51 -9.51
N ALA A 104 -5.40 -3.76 -9.14
CA ALA A 104 -5.45 -4.91 -10.04
C ALA A 104 -6.89 -5.23 -10.48
N ARG A 105 -7.87 -5.09 -9.58
CA ARG A 105 -9.29 -5.28 -9.87
C ARG A 105 -9.83 -4.19 -10.80
N LEU A 106 -9.52 -2.92 -10.54
CA LEU A 106 -9.87 -1.80 -11.42
C LEU A 106 -9.19 -1.93 -12.79
N ALA A 107 -7.94 -2.39 -12.80
CA ALA A 107 -7.20 -2.75 -14.00
C ALA A 107 -7.91 -3.86 -14.80
N HIS A 108 -8.38 -4.90 -14.12
CA HIS A 108 -9.10 -6.03 -14.71
C HIS A 108 -10.51 -5.65 -15.20
N ASP A 109 -11.25 -4.84 -14.43
CA ASP A 109 -12.66 -4.54 -14.70
C ASP A 109 -12.89 -3.44 -15.76
N GLY A 110 -11.88 -2.60 -16.06
CA GLY A 110 -12.06 -1.51 -17.03
C GLY A 110 -10.81 -0.90 -17.66
N LEU A 111 -9.62 -1.06 -17.10
CA LEU A 111 -8.41 -0.34 -17.57
C LEU A 111 -7.58 -1.13 -18.60
N PHE A 112 -7.69 -2.46 -18.61
CA PHE A 112 -7.11 -3.35 -19.62
C PHE A 112 -8.16 -4.22 -20.32
N ARG A 113 -9.42 -3.79 -20.33
CA ARG A 113 -10.56 -4.55 -20.91
C ARG A 113 -10.35 -4.95 -22.38
N ASN A 114 -9.35 -4.37 -23.06
CA ASN A 114 -8.99 -4.64 -24.45
C ASN A 114 -7.51 -5.04 -24.64
N VAL A 115 -6.86 -5.66 -23.65
CA VAL A 115 -5.52 -6.27 -23.82
C VAL A 115 -5.60 -7.78 -23.87
N VAL A 116 -6.58 -8.28 -24.60
CA VAL A 116 -6.55 -9.64 -25.12
C VAL A 116 -5.84 -9.58 -26.47
N GLN A 117 -4.96 -10.54 -26.75
CA GLN A 117 -4.38 -10.70 -28.08
C GLN A 117 -5.53 -10.87 -29.08
N GLY A 118 -5.60 -9.98 -30.08
CA GLY A 118 -6.65 -10.04 -31.09
C GLY A 118 -6.54 -11.32 -31.92
N ASP A 119 -7.66 -11.79 -32.48
CA ASP A 119 -7.62 -12.91 -33.42
C ASP A 119 -6.74 -12.58 -34.62
N GLY A 120 -5.69 -13.37 -34.84
CA GLY A 120 -4.68 -13.15 -35.89
C GLY A 120 -3.60 -12.11 -35.56
N GLU A 121 -3.61 -11.52 -34.35
CA GLU A 121 -2.52 -10.66 -33.89
C GLU A 121 -1.27 -11.48 -33.60
N SER A 122 -0.09 -11.04 -34.07
CA SER A 122 1.17 -11.68 -33.72
C SER A 122 1.54 -11.38 -32.26
N LEU A 123 2.25 -12.31 -31.62
CA LEU A 123 2.68 -12.16 -30.23
C LEU A 123 3.49 -10.87 -30.02
N ASP A 124 4.35 -10.52 -30.98
CA ASP A 124 5.16 -9.29 -30.95
C ASP A 124 4.30 -8.01 -31.01
N ALA A 125 3.25 -8.00 -31.82
CA ALA A 125 2.35 -6.85 -31.95
C ALA A 125 1.52 -6.63 -30.67
N TYR A 126 1.02 -7.73 -30.09
CA TYR A 126 0.35 -7.71 -28.80
C TYR A 126 1.28 -7.20 -27.69
N HIS A 127 2.50 -7.75 -27.61
CA HIS A 127 3.49 -7.39 -26.61
C HIS A 127 3.90 -5.92 -26.73
N GLY A 128 4.10 -5.41 -27.95
CA GLY A 128 4.39 -3.99 -28.20
C GLY A 128 3.28 -3.04 -27.73
N ARG A 129 2.01 -3.39 -27.98
CA ARG A 129 0.85 -2.63 -27.48
C ARG A 129 0.79 -2.63 -25.96
N PHE A 130 0.94 -3.79 -25.34
CA PHE A 130 0.92 -3.91 -23.88
C PHE A 130 2.04 -3.09 -23.24
N LEU A 131 3.28 -3.21 -23.74
CA LEU A 131 4.43 -2.44 -23.27
C LEU A 131 4.24 -0.93 -23.44
N SER A 132 3.69 -0.48 -24.56
CA SER A 132 3.44 0.94 -24.79
C SER A 132 2.43 1.53 -23.79
N ILE A 133 1.35 0.80 -23.50
CA ILE A 133 0.34 1.18 -22.49
C ILE A 133 0.95 1.15 -21.08
N TYR A 134 1.78 0.14 -20.78
CA TYR A 134 2.44 -0.04 -19.50
C TYR A 134 3.49 1.06 -19.23
N LEU A 135 4.35 1.37 -20.20
CA LEU A 135 5.39 2.39 -20.09
C LEU A 135 4.81 3.82 -20.09
N GLY A 136 3.80 4.09 -20.92
CA GLY A 136 3.15 5.40 -21.01
C GLY A 136 2.44 5.85 -19.72
N ARG A 137 2.28 4.96 -18.74
CA ARG A 137 1.65 5.23 -17.44
C ARG A 137 2.61 5.16 -16.25
N GLY A 138 3.92 5.27 -16.51
CA GLY A 138 4.96 5.28 -15.46
C GLY A 138 5.55 3.90 -15.17
N GLY A 139 5.46 2.97 -16.12
CA GLY A 139 6.15 1.68 -16.04
C GLY A 139 7.66 1.88 -15.87
N SER A 140 8.14 1.61 -14.65
CA SER A 140 9.52 1.75 -14.17
C SER A 140 10.12 3.16 -14.30
N ASP A 141 10.21 3.85 -13.17
CA ASP A 141 11.09 5.00 -12.93
C ASP A 141 12.60 4.65 -13.01
N LYS A 142 12.98 3.65 -13.83
CA LYS A 142 14.37 3.30 -14.18
C LYS A 142 14.43 2.85 -15.64
N PRO A 143 15.40 3.35 -16.42
CA PRO A 143 15.61 2.85 -17.76
C PRO A 143 16.01 1.38 -17.69
N VAL A 144 15.23 0.50 -18.30
CA VAL A 144 15.71 -0.83 -18.67
C VAL A 144 16.69 -0.60 -19.81
N THR A 145 17.99 -0.59 -19.49
CA THR A 145 19.04 -0.69 -20.50
C THR A 145 18.79 -1.98 -21.26
N LEU A 146 18.44 -1.85 -22.54
CA LEU A 146 18.32 -2.93 -23.49
C LEU A 146 19.74 -3.49 -23.74
N GLY A 147 20.18 -4.35 -22.83
CA GLY A 147 21.57 -4.77 -22.71
C GLY A 147 21.71 -6.07 -21.94
N SER A 148 20.85 -7.05 -22.19
CA SER A 148 21.21 -8.45 -21.98
C SER A 148 20.39 -9.31 -22.92
N THR A 149 21.10 -9.88 -23.90
CA THR A 149 20.77 -11.11 -24.60
C THR A 149 19.96 -12.06 -23.71
N TRP A 150 18.69 -12.25 -24.07
CA TRP A 150 17.92 -13.38 -23.59
C TRP A 150 18.59 -14.67 -24.09
N PRO A 151 18.75 -15.72 -23.26
CA PRO A 151 19.13 -17.01 -23.80
C PRO A 151 17.95 -17.51 -24.64
N THR A 152 18.19 -17.67 -25.93
CA THR A 152 17.34 -18.43 -26.85
C THR A 152 17.21 -19.85 -26.31
N SER A 153 16.19 -20.10 -25.47
CA SER A 153 15.78 -21.46 -25.17
C SER A 153 14.98 -21.95 -26.36
N ALA A 154 15.67 -22.67 -27.25
CA ALA A 154 15.08 -23.40 -28.34
C ALA A 154 14.18 -24.51 -27.76
N TYR A 155 12.88 -24.25 -27.65
CA TYR A 155 11.90 -25.32 -27.56
C TYR A 155 11.69 -25.86 -28.97
N THR A 156 12.40 -26.94 -29.28
CA THR A 156 12.05 -27.86 -30.37
C THR A 156 10.64 -28.39 -30.08
N ILE A 157 9.64 -27.87 -30.80
CA ILE A 157 8.32 -28.51 -30.87
C ILE A 157 8.53 -29.81 -31.64
N GLY A 158 8.57 -30.92 -30.91
CA GLY A 158 8.47 -32.24 -31.51
C GLY A 158 7.12 -32.37 -32.20
N SER A 159 7.15 -32.50 -33.53
CA SER A 159 6.01 -32.94 -34.33
C SER A 159 5.46 -34.24 -33.78
N LEU A 160 4.29 -34.19 -33.15
CA LEU A 160 3.46 -35.36 -32.92
C LEU A 160 2.54 -35.50 -34.13
N GLU A 161 3.08 -35.99 -35.24
CA GLU A 161 2.26 -36.48 -36.34
C GLU A 161 1.56 -37.76 -35.88
N ARG A 162 0.23 -37.68 -35.77
CA ARG A 162 -0.65 -38.84 -35.85
C ARG A 162 -0.81 -39.18 -37.33
N GLN A 163 -0.30 -40.33 -37.75
CA GLN A 163 -1.02 -41.44 -38.42
C GLN A 163 -0.02 -42.47 -38.94
#